data_AF-A0A8T5TH07-F1
#
_entry.id   AF-A0A8T5TH07-F1
#
_cell.length_a   1.000
_cell.length_b   1.000
_cell.length_c   1.000
_cell.angle_alpha   90.00
_cell.angle_beta   90.00
_cell.angle_gamma   90.00
#
_symmetry.space_group_name_H-M   'P 1'
#
loop_
_entity.id
_entity.type
_entity.pdbx_description
1 polymer ?
#
loop_
_entity_poly.entity_id
_entity_poly.type
_entity_poly.pdbx_seq_one_letter_code
_entity_poly.pdbx_strand_id
1 'polypeptide(L)' 'MSVEELEKQIDELKQKRDKLEEKCDTLPQCEKDDGCATCQVFKDIESLDDQIEKLEEKIGDLTGSDEED' A
#
# COMPACT_ATOMS: atom_id res chain seq x y z
N MET A 1 16.39 -10.49 -4.82
CA MET A 1 15.09 -10.59 -4.13
C MET A 1 14.26 -11.57 -4.92
N SER A 2 13.76 -12.60 -4.27
CA SER A 2 12.88 -13.58 -4.89
C SER A 2 11.45 -13.04 -4.96
N VAL A 3 10.63 -13.56 -5.87
CA VAL A 3 9.20 -13.21 -5.97
C VAL A 3 8.50 -13.44 -4.62
N GLU A 4 8.72 -14.58 -3.97
CA GLU A 4 8.19 -14.90 -2.63
C GLU A 4 8.54 -13.83 -1.56
N GLU A 5 9.71 -13.22 -1.69
CA GLU A 5 10.20 -12.21 -0.75
C GLU A 5 9.55 -10.84 -1.00
N LEU A 6 9.16 -10.56 -2.24
CA LEU A 6 8.39 -9.38 -2.63
C LEU A 6 6.90 -9.55 -2.25
N GLU A 7 6.33 -10.73 -2.48
CA GLU A 7 4.95 -11.07 -2.07
C GLU A 7 4.77 -10.94 -0.56
N LYS A 8 5.75 -11.43 0.21
CA LYS A 8 5.74 -11.26 1.67
C LYS A 8 5.81 -9.79 2.10
N GLN A 9 6.61 -8.98 1.41
CA GLN A 9 6.67 -7.54 1.69
C GLN A 9 5.34 -6.85 1.37
N ILE A 10 4.68 -7.22 0.27
CA ILE A 10 3.34 -6.72 -0.07
C ILE A 10 2.34 -7.08 1.03
N ASP A 11 2.35 -8.31 1.53
CA ASP A 11 1.46 -8.74 2.63
C ASP A 11 1.70 -7.90 3.90
N GLU A 12 2.96 -7.68 4.28
CA GLU A 12 3.29 -6.84 5.43
C GLU A 12 2.86 -5.38 5.25
N LEU A 13 2.94 -4.83 4.04
CA LEU A 13 2.48 -3.49 3.71
C LEU A 13 0.95 -3.40 3.73
N LYS A 14 0.25 -4.39 3.17
CA LYS A 14 -1.22 -4.50 3.21
C LYS A 14 -1.71 -4.55 4.66
N GLN A 15 -1.12 -5.39 5.51
CA GLN A 15 -1.45 -5.44 6.94
C GLN A 15 -1.20 -4.12 7.68
N LYS A 16 -0.16 -3.36 7.31
CA LYS A 16 0.10 -2.03 7.88
C LYS A 16 -0.94 -1.02 7.42
N ARG A 17 -1.30 -1.05 6.14
CA ARG A 17 -2.32 -0.20 5.55
C ARG A 17 -3.66 -0.44 6.24
N ASP A 18 -4.08 -1.70 6.41
CA ASP A 18 -5.33 -2.03 7.09
C ASP A 18 -5.37 -1.46 8.53
N LYS A 19 -4.28 -1.58 9.28
CA LYS A 19 -4.19 -0.98 10.63
C LYS A 19 -4.22 0.54 10.64
N LEU A 20 -3.72 1.18 9.58
CA LEU A 20 -3.79 2.64 9.44
C LEU A 20 -5.18 3.07 9.01
N GLU A 21 -5.86 2.31 8.16
CA GLU A 21 -7.24 2.54 7.74
C GLU A 21 -8.19 2.44 8.95
N GLU A 22 -8.07 1.38 9.76
CA GLU A 22 -8.83 1.25 11.02
C GLU A 22 -8.60 2.44 11.96
N LYS A 23 -7.36 2.94 12.05
CA LYS A 23 -7.07 4.15 12.82
C LYS A 23 -7.70 5.37 12.17
N CYS A 24 -7.59 5.52 10.86
CA CYS A 24 -8.13 6.63 10.09
C CYS A 24 -9.63 6.77 10.34
N ASP A 25 -10.39 5.67 10.29
CA ASP A 25 -11.82 5.66 10.56
C ASP A 25 -12.19 6.08 11.99
N THR A 26 -11.29 5.87 12.97
CA THR A 26 -11.51 6.31 14.36
C THR A 26 -11.11 7.76 14.64
N LEU A 27 -10.51 8.46 13.67
CA LEU A 27 -10.01 9.80 13.89
C LEU A 27 -11.13 10.86 13.74
N PRO A 28 -11.26 11.79 14.70
CA PRO A 28 -12.32 12.81 14.69
C PRO A 28 -12.17 13.80 13.53
N GLN A 29 -10.99 13.89 12.92
CA GLN A 29 -10.82 14.68 11.70
C GLN A 29 -11.55 14.08 10.49
N CYS A 30 -11.79 12.77 10.43
CA CYS A 30 -12.49 12.14 9.31
C CYS A 30 -14.00 12.46 9.27
N GLU A 31 -14.56 12.96 10.37
CA GLU A 31 -15.93 13.48 10.42
C GLU A 31 -16.07 14.89 9.82
N LYS A 32 -14.95 15.55 9.50
CA LYS A 32 -14.93 16.88 8.87
C LYS A 32 -14.70 16.75 7.37
N ASP A 33 -15.44 17.53 6.58
CA ASP A 33 -15.16 17.75 5.16
C ASP A 33 -13.67 18.10 4.97
N ASP A 34 -12.98 17.38 4.09
CA ASP A 34 -11.52 17.46 3.80
C ASP A 34 -10.55 16.99 4.91
N GLY A 35 -11.04 16.36 5.99
CA GLY A 35 -10.19 15.85 7.07
C GLY A 35 -9.08 14.90 6.61
N CYS A 36 -9.38 14.04 5.63
CA CYS A 36 -8.42 13.06 5.09
C CYS A 36 -7.27 13.72 4.31
N ALA A 37 -7.53 14.77 3.53
CA ALA A 37 -6.51 15.42 2.70
C ALA A 37 -5.35 16.03 3.52
N THR A 38 -5.62 16.39 4.78
CA THR A 38 -4.61 16.90 5.71
C THR A 38 -4.18 15.87 6.76
N CYS A 39 -4.81 14.70 6.79
CA CYS A 39 -4.54 13.64 7.75
C CYS A 39 -3.23 12.93 7.40
N GLN A 40 -2.27 12.93 8.33
CA GLN A 40 -1.00 12.23 8.14
C GLN A 40 -1.22 10.72 7.93
N VAL A 41 -2.21 10.13 8.62
CA VAL A 41 -2.53 8.70 8.48
C VAL A 41 -3.00 8.38 7.06
N PHE A 42 -3.80 9.26 6.46
CA PHE A 42 -4.23 9.09 5.07
C PHE A 42 -3.05 9.18 4.09
N LYS A 43 -2.14 10.13 4.28
CA LYS A 43 -0.91 10.22 3.47
C LYS A 43 -0.01 9.00 3.62
N ASP A 44 0.06 8.45 4.83
CA ASP A 44 0.82 7.23 5.09
C ASP A 44 0.17 6.02 4.39
N ILE A 45 -1.17 5.96 4.32
CA ILE A 45 -1.92 4.95 3.54
C ILE A 45 -1.62 5.09 2.05
N GLU A 46 -1.74 6.29 1.46
CA GLU A 46 -1.42 6.53 0.04
C GLU A 46 0.03 6.12 -0.30
N SER A 47 0.97 6.44 0.59
CA SER A 47 2.37 6.05 0.43
C SER A 47 2.60 4.53 0.50
N LEU A 48 1.78 3.81 1.28
CA LEU A 48 1.83 2.35 1.33
C LEU A 48 1.25 1.74 0.05
N ASP A 49 0.15 2.27 -0.47
CA ASP A 49 -0.45 1.82 -1.72
C ASP A 49 0.52 2.03 -2.90
N ASP A 50 1.18 3.19 -2.99
CA ASP A 50 2.25 3.45 -3.96
C ASP A 50 3.41 2.44 -3.87
N GLN A 51 3.75 1.99 -2.67
CA GLN A 51 4.80 1.00 -2.46
C GLN A 51 4.35 -0.40 -2.86
N ILE A 52 3.10 -0.76 -2.57
CA ILE A 52 2.50 -2.03 -2.99
C ILE A 52 2.46 -2.10 -4.51
N GLU A 53 1.99 -1.05 -5.20
CA GLU A 53 1.91 -1.01 -6.67
C GLU A 53 3.29 -1.23 -7.31
N LYS A 54 4.33 -0.56 -6.80
CA LYS A 54 5.71 -0.74 -7.30
C LYS A 54 6.24 -2.15 -7.07
N LEU A 55 5.87 -2.79 -5.97
CA LEU A 55 6.28 -4.16 -5.69
C LEU A 55 5.51 -5.15 -6.57
N GLU A 56 4.22 -4.91 -6.81
CA GLU A 56 3.38 -5.70 -7.73
C GLU A 56 3.87 -5.57 -9.18
N GLU A 57 4.23 -4.36 -9.63
CA GLU A 57 4.88 -4.12 -10.93
C GLU A 57 6.20 -4.91 -11.02
N LYS A 58 7.04 -4.82 -9.99
CA LYS A 58 8.33 -5.53 -9.96
C LYS A 58 8.17 -7.06 -9.97
N ILE A 59 7.13 -7.58 -9.32
CA ILE A 59 6.78 -9.00 -9.42
C ILE A 59 6.36 -9.30 -10.86
N GLY A 60 5.47 -8.49 -11.44
CA GLY A 60 5.03 -8.60 -12.82
C GLY A 60 6.21 -8.61 -13.81
N ASP A 61 7.23 -7.78 -13.61
CA ASP A 61 8.43 -7.74 -14.44
C ASP A 61 9.26 -9.04 -14.29
N LEU A 62 9.38 -9.56 -13.06
CA LEU A 62 10.11 -10.79 -12.75
C LEU A 62 9.39 -12.06 -13.19
N THR A 63 8.06 -12.08 -13.17
CA THR A 63 7.23 -13.25 -13.56
C THR A 63 6.73 -13.16 -15.00
N GLY A 64 6.63 -11.96 -15.55
CA GLY A 64 6.12 -11.64 -16.88
C GLY A 64 7.21 -11.42 -17.93
N SER A 65 8.49 -11.33 -17.53
CA SER A 65 9.63 -11.49 -18.47
C SER A 65 9.69 -12.90 -19.12
N ASP A 66 8.70 -13.77 -18.91
CA ASP A 66 8.53 -15.04 -19.62
C ASP A 66 7.56 -14.95 -20.82
N GLU A 67 6.88 -13.80 -21.05
CA GLU A 67 5.86 -13.66 -22.12
C GLU A 67 6.15 -12.64 -23.25
N GLU A 68 7.32 -11.97 -23.33
CA GLU A 68 7.68 -11.17 -24.52
C GLU A 68 9.14 -11.38 -24.98
N ASP A 69 9.26 -12.03 -26.16
CA ASP A 69 10.40 -12.27 -27.10
C ASP A 69 11.48 -13.33 -26.79
#